data_AF-A0A383BSD3-F1
#
_entry.id   AF-A0A383BSD3-F1
#
_cell.length_a   1.000
_cell.length_b   1.000
_cell.length_c   1.000
_cell.angle_alpha   90.00
_cell.angle_beta   90.00
_cell.angle_gamma   90.00
#
_symmetry.space_group_name_H-M   'P 1'
#
loop_
_entity.id
_entity.type
_entity.pdbx_description
1 polymer ?
#
loop_
_entity_poly.entity_id
_entity_poly.type
_entity_poly.pdbx_seq_one_letter_code
_entity_poly.pdbx_strand_id
1 'polypeptide(L)'
;AFFFVCSSVLNKQDNLEIFRYFRTNLFSSIDDFYEQFFNLVDEYYEDELVTHKEHYPALHYLDAFLFYSKDDKWFRYLRDQVLGPERYVKMMISLMEKKNFNSAEIINELLLSEDNLKEVAKHGNLVGLHSFNHPTQMSKLSYEEQLHQYTDNYNHLKRLVGEVVSMSHPCGDYNDDTLKILSDLGIQIGFRSSLSTTEVKSRFEVPRDDHANILTRMKR
;
A
#
# COMPACT_ATOMS: atom_id res chain seq x y z
N ALA A 1 19.97 6.80 -3.66
CA ALA A 1 18.89 5.91 -4.14
C ALA A 1 17.65 6.73 -4.51
N PHE A 2 16.60 6.10 -5.06
CA PHE A 2 15.32 6.76 -5.35
C PHE A 2 14.27 6.36 -4.31
N PHE A 3 13.51 7.34 -3.82
CA PHE A 3 12.38 7.15 -2.90
C PHE A 3 11.13 7.80 -3.51
N PHE A 4 10.17 7.00 -3.95
CA PHE A 4 8.94 7.49 -4.56
C PHE A 4 7.85 7.61 -3.49
N VAL A 5 7.36 8.84 -3.25
CA VAL A 5 6.49 9.12 -2.10
C VAL A 5 5.15 9.69 -2.57
N CYS A 6 4.08 9.07 -2.06
CA CYS A 6 2.72 9.56 -2.21
C CYS A 6 2.44 10.62 -1.12
N SER A 7 2.00 11.81 -1.51
CA SER A 7 1.79 12.92 -0.58
C SER A 7 0.73 12.65 0.48
N SER A 8 -0.33 11.92 0.14
CA SER A 8 -1.43 11.66 1.07
C SER A 8 -0.98 10.88 2.30
N VAL A 9 0.02 10.01 2.18
CA VAL A 9 0.54 9.21 3.31
C VAL A 9 1.20 10.09 4.38
N LEU A 10 1.73 11.25 4.00
CA LEU A 10 2.32 12.22 4.94
C LEU A 10 1.26 13.00 5.73
N ASN A 11 0.04 13.09 5.19
CA ASN A 11 -1.03 13.96 5.72
C ASN A 11 -2.24 13.20 6.24
N LYS A 12 -2.38 11.92 5.88
CA LYS A 12 -3.53 11.09 6.20
C LYS A 12 -3.08 9.90 7.02
N GLN A 13 -3.67 9.78 8.20
CA GLN A 13 -3.55 8.58 9.00
C GLN A 13 -4.41 7.47 8.37
N ASP A 14 -3.76 6.48 7.76
CA ASP A 14 -4.40 5.22 7.38
C ASP A 14 -4.19 4.20 8.51
N ASN A 15 -5.26 3.53 8.92
CA ASN A 15 -5.22 2.47 9.92
C ASN A 15 -4.46 1.24 9.43
N LEU A 16 -4.22 1.11 8.11
CA LEU A 16 -3.55 -0.04 7.54
C LEU A 16 -2.22 -0.38 8.25
N GLU A 17 -1.36 0.61 8.43
CA GLU A 17 -0.05 0.41 9.05
C GLU A 17 -0.16 0.11 10.55
N ILE A 18 -1.07 0.78 11.25
CA ILE A 18 -1.36 0.54 12.66
C ILE A 18 -1.85 -0.90 12.86
N PHE A 19 -2.84 -1.32 12.07
CA PHE A 19 -3.41 -2.65 12.12
C PHE A 19 -2.41 -3.73 11.71
N ARG A 20 -1.55 -3.44 10.74
CA ARG A 20 -0.45 -4.33 10.34
C ARG A 20 0.53 -4.51 11.49
N TYR A 21 1.01 -3.42 12.08
CA TYR A 21 1.91 -3.48 13.23
C TYR A 21 1.29 -4.23 14.39
N PHE A 22 0.03 -3.91 14.73
CA PHE A 22 -0.70 -4.54 15.81
C PHE A 22 -0.74 -6.07 15.64
N ARG A 23 -1.22 -6.57 14.51
CA ARG A 23 -1.37 -8.01 14.27
C ARG A 23 -0.06 -8.78 14.11
N THR A 24 1.06 -8.11 13.82
CA THR A 24 2.37 -8.77 13.67
C THR A 24 3.26 -8.68 14.90
N ASN A 25 2.97 -7.78 15.85
CA ASN A 25 3.84 -7.54 17.02
C ASN A 25 3.17 -7.79 18.37
N LEU A 26 1.83 -7.78 18.46
CA LEU A 26 1.09 -7.93 19.73
C LEU A 26 0.52 -9.35 19.92
N PHE A 27 0.94 -10.28 19.06
CA PHE A 27 0.55 -11.68 19.05
C PHE A 27 1.80 -12.54 18.94
N SER A 28 1.74 -13.75 19.48
CA SER A 28 2.87 -14.69 19.48
C SER A 28 3.22 -15.17 18.06
N SER A 29 2.23 -15.19 17.18
CA SER A 29 2.35 -15.47 15.75
C SER A 29 1.21 -14.80 15.00
N ILE A 30 1.29 -14.81 13.66
CA ILE A 30 0.15 -14.37 12.84
C ILE A 30 -1.07 -15.29 13.00
N ASP A 31 -0.86 -16.58 13.28
CA ASP A 31 -1.94 -17.55 13.50
C ASP A 31 -2.66 -17.30 14.84
N ASP A 32 -1.93 -16.88 15.88
CA ASP A 32 -2.50 -16.43 17.16
C ASP A 32 -3.38 -15.18 16.98
N PHE A 33 -2.98 -14.26 16.10
CA PHE A 33 -3.85 -13.15 15.70
C PHE A 33 -5.12 -13.66 15.01
N TYR A 34 -5.00 -14.57 14.04
CA TYR A 34 -6.16 -15.11 13.32
C TYR A 34 -7.16 -15.77 14.27
N GLU A 35 -6.70 -16.62 15.19
CA GLU A 35 -7.57 -17.27 16.17
C GLU A 35 -8.36 -16.25 17.00
N GLN A 36 -7.67 -15.25 17.57
CA GLN A 36 -8.32 -14.22 18.39
C GLN A 36 -9.27 -13.32 17.56
N PHE A 37 -8.90 -13.02 16.31
CA PHE A 37 -9.74 -12.26 15.41
C PHE A 37 -11.00 -13.03 15.00
N PHE A 38 -10.89 -14.33 14.67
CA PHE A 38 -12.04 -15.17 14.31
C PHE A 38 -12.99 -15.34 15.49
N ASN A 39 -12.46 -15.58 16.70
CA ASN A 39 -13.28 -15.65 17.90
C ASN A 39 -14.04 -14.35 18.16
N LEU A 40 -13.40 -13.19 17.94
CA LEU A 40 -14.09 -11.89 18.05
C LEU A 40 -15.16 -11.73 16.97
N VAL A 41 -14.87 -12.07 15.73
CA VAL A 41 -15.83 -11.95 14.63
C VAL A 41 -17.04 -12.88 14.86
N ASP A 42 -16.81 -14.10 15.33
CA ASP A 42 -17.87 -15.03 15.75
C ASP A 42 -18.71 -14.45 16.90
N GLU A 43 -18.10 -13.83 17.92
CA GLU A 43 -18.82 -13.19 19.05
C GLU A 43 -19.83 -12.12 18.59
N TYR A 44 -19.53 -11.37 17.52
CA TYR A 44 -20.38 -10.25 17.06
C TYR A 44 -21.28 -10.60 15.86
N TYR A 45 -20.95 -11.62 15.08
CA TYR A 45 -21.58 -11.89 13.78
C TYR A 45 -21.88 -13.38 13.53
N GLU A 46 -22.01 -14.19 14.59
CA GLU A 46 -22.24 -15.65 14.52
C GLU A 46 -23.29 -16.06 13.46
N ASP A 47 -24.48 -15.46 13.51
CA ASP A 47 -25.60 -15.80 12.62
C ASP A 47 -25.28 -15.57 11.13
N GLU A 48 -24.54 -14.50 10.82
CA GLU A 48 -24.12 -14.18 9.45
C GLU A 48 -23.03 -15.16 8.99
N LEU A 49 -22.13 -15.54 9.91
CA LEU A 49 -20.97 -16.37 9.62
C LEU A 49 -21.32 -17.83 9.35
N VAL A 50 -22.41 -18.37 9.89
CA VAL A 50 -22.84 -19.76 9.59
C VAL A 50 -22.94 -19.98 8.08
N THR A 51 -23.66 -19.09 7.39
CA THR A 51 -23.82 -19.18 5.94
C THR A 51 -22.48 -19.01 5.23
N HIS A 52 -21.64 -18.07 5.65
CA HIS A 52 -20.33 -17.86 5.04
C HIS A 52 -19.38 -19.05 5.24
N LYS A 53 -19.36 -19.67 6.41
CA LYS A 53 -18.54 -20.87 6.71
C LYS A 53 -18.94 -22.06 5.85
N GLU A 54 -20.23 -22.23 5.55
CA GLU A 54 -20.71 -23.29 4.66
C GLU A 54 -20.34 -23.06 3.19
N HIS A 55 -20.45 -21.83 2.71
CA HIS A 55 -20.22 -21.49 1.30
C HIS A 55 -18.74 -21.32 0.95
N TYR A 56 -17.93 -20.82 1.89
CA TYR A 56 -16.53 -20.46 1.66
C TYR A 56 -15.67 -21.57 1.01
N PRO A 57 -15.72 -22.84 1.46
CA PRO A 57 -14.91 -23.91 0.87
C PRO A 57 -15.15 -24.10 -0.64
N ALA A 58 -16.34 -23.77 -1.15
CA ALA A 58 -16.70 -23.91 -2.56
C ALA A 58 -16.26 -22.71 -3.42
N LEU A 59 -15.84 -21.59 -2.81
CA LEU A 59 -15.48 -20.37 -3.54
C LEU A 59 -14.08 -20.40 -4.14
N HIS A 60 -13.22 -21.35 -3.74
CA HIS A 60 -11.81 -21.39 -4.16
C HIS A 60 -11.10 -20.04 -3.96
N TYR A 61 -11.48 -19.32 -2.88
CA TYR A 61 -11.10 -17.93 -2.67
C TYR A 61 -9.58 -17.80 -2.54
N LEU A 62 -8.96 -17.06 -3.46
CA LEU A 62 -7.52 -16.86 -3.56
C LEU A 62 -6.71 -18.16 -3.76
N ASP A 63 -7.28 -19.21 -4.37
CA ASP A 63 -6.55 -20.47 -4.61
C ASP A 63 -5.37 -20.34 -5.57
N ALA A 64 -5.37 -19.34 -6.45
CA ALA A 64 -4.23 -19.02 -7.28
C ALA A 64 -2.98 -18.54 -6.49
N PHE A 65 -3.15 -18.12 -5.23
CA PHE A 65 -2.09 -17.57 -4.39
C PHE A 65 -1.58 -18.61 -3.40
N LEU A 66 -0.69 -19.49 -3.88
CA LEU A 66 -0.18 -20.65 -3.14
C LEU A 66 0.65 -20.31 -1.88
N PHE A 67 1.02 -19.05 -1.69
CA PHE A 67 1.78 -18.58 -0.53
C PHE A 67 0.91 -18.20 0.67
N TYR A 68 -0.42 -18.11 0.51
CA TYR A 68 -1.33 -17.86 1.64
C TYR A 68 -1.73 -19.16 2.35
N SER A 69 -1.69 -19.13 3.68
CA SER A 69 -2.27 -20.19 4.51
C SER A 69 -3.80 -20.18 4.38
N LYS A 70 -4.44 -21.26 4.85
CA LYS A 70 -5.92 -21.33 4.90
C LYS A 70 -6.49 -20.20 5.75
N ASP A 71 -5.87 -19.91 6.89
CA ASP A 71 -6.33 -18.88 7.80
C ASP A 71 -6.11 -17.47 7.25
N ASP A 72 -5.02 -17.21 6.52
CA ASP A 72 -4.85 -15.91 5.86
C ASP A 72 -5.90 -15.69 4.76
N LYS A 73 -6.22 -16.74 3.98
CA LYS A 73 -7.30 -16.66 2.98
C LYS A 73 -8.66 -16.43 3.65
N TRP A 74 -8.93 -17.10 4.77
CA TRP A 74 -10.18 -16.94 5.52
C TRP A 74 -10.29 -15.55 6.15
N PHE A 75 -9.22 -15.07 6.78
CA PHE A 75 -9.13 -13.70 7.30
C PHE A 75 -9.42 -12.64 6.21
N ARG A 76 -8.80 -12.79 5.03
CA ARG A 76 -9.04 -11.88 3.90
C ARG A 76 -10.48 -11.94 3.40
N TYR A 77 -11.06 -13.13 3.32
CA TYR A 77 -12.46 -13.31 2.96
C TYR A 77 -13.39 -12.61 3.97
N LEU A 78 -13.19 -12.84 5.28
CA LEU A 78 -13.97 -12.16 6.32
C LEU A 78 -13.85 -10.64 6.22
N ARG A 79 -12.62 -10.12 6.09
CA ARG A 79 -12.36 -8.69 5.93
C ARG A 79 -13.07 -8.10 4.71
N ASP A 80 -12.93 -8.74 3.55
CA ASP A 80 -13.31 -8.15 2.27
C ASP A 80 -14.77 -8.43 1.89
N GLN A 81 -15.32 -9.60 2.24
CA GLN A 81 -16.62 -10.08 1.76
C GLN A 81 -17.71 -10.05 2.82
N VAL A 82 -17.36 -10.18 4.10
CA VAL A 82 -18.34 -10.27 5.21
C VAL A 82 -18.42 -8.96 5.98
N LEU A 83 -17.27 -8.47 6.47
CA LEU A 83 -17.22 -7.30 7.34
C LEU A 83 -17.29 -6.00 6.53
N GLY A 84 -16.56 -5.93 5.42
CA GLY A 84 -16.30 -4.66 4.75
C GLY A 84 -15.50 -3.69 5.63
N PRO A 85 -15.19 -2.48 5.12
CA PRO A 85 -14.25 -1.56 5.76
C PRO A 85 -14.69 -1.11 7.16
N GLU A 86 -15.96 -0.76 7.34
CA GLU A 86 -16.46 -0.21 8.60
C GLU A 86 -16.45 -1.25 9.73
N ARG A 87 -17.00 -2.45 9.49
CA ARG A 87 -17.03 -3.49 10.52
C ARG A 87 -15.63 -4.05 10.79
N TYR A 88 -14.78 -4.16 9.77
CA TYR A 88 -13.39 -4.56 9.96
C TYR A 88 -12.62 -3.59 10.87
N VAL A 89 -12.73 -2.28 10.63
CA VAL A 89 -12.11 -1.25 11.49
C VAL A 89 -12.60 -1.41 12.92
N LYS A 90 -13.91 -1.63 13.12
CA LYS A 90 -14.49 -1.85 14.46
C LYS A 90 -13.88 -3.08 15.15
N MET A 91 -13.77 -4.21 14.46
CA MET A 91 -13.17 -5.43 15.02
C MET A 91 -11.70 -5.24 15.40
N MET A 92 -10.92 -4.56 14.55
CA MET A 92 -9.52 -4.27 14.84
C MET A 92 -9.36 -3.36 16.05
N ILE A 93 -10.17 -2.29 16.15
CA ILE A 93 -10.15 -1.39 17.31
C ILE A 93 -10.52 -2.15 18.59
N SER A 94 -11.55 -3.00 18.56
CA SER A 94 -11.94 -3.81 19.73
C SER A 94 -10.84 -4.79 20.16
N LEU A 95 -10.09 -5.41 19.23
CA LEU A 95 -8.92 -6.22 19.59
C LEU A 95 -7.81 -5.37 20.22
N MET A 96 -7.53 -4.19 19.67
CA MET A 96 -6.52 -3.27 20.19
C MET A 96 -6.88 -2.86 21.63
N GLU A 97 -8.14 -2.53 21.90
CA GLU A 97 -8.65 -2.23 23.24
C GLU A 97 -8.50 -3.43 24.19
N LYS A 98 -8.89 -4.65 23.76
CA LYS A 98 -8.72 -5.89 24.55
C LYS A 98 -7.25 -6.16 24.91
N LYS A 99 -6.29 -5.70 24.09
CA LYS A 99 -4.84 -5.84 24.32
C LYS A 99 -4.21 -4.61 25.00
N ASN A 100 -4.99 -3.60 25.39
CA ASN A 100 -4.51 -2.31 25.90
C ASN A 100 -3.47 -1.65 24.97
N PHE A 101 -3.62 -1.83 23.66
CA PHE A 101 -2.69 -1.28 22.68
C PHE A 101 -3.04 0.16 22.34
N ASN A 102 -2.10 1.07 22.61
CA ASN A 102 -2.24 2.49 22.30
C ASN A 102 -1.48 2.83 21.01
N SER A 103 -2.20 3.00 19.90
CA SER A 103 -1.57 3.34 18.62
C SER A 103 -0.87 4.70 18.62
N ALA A 104 -1.24 5.62 19.52
CA ALA A 104 -0.60 6.94 19.60
C ALA A 104 0.88 6.86 19.99
N GLU A 105 1.30 5.78 20.66
CA GLU A 105 2.69 5.60 21.11
C GLU A 105 3.63 5.21 19.96
N ILE A 106 3.11 4.55 18.93
CA ILE A 106 3.92 3.98 17.83
C ILE A 106 3.67 4.65 16.48
N ILE A 107 2.65 5.51 16.36
CA ILE A 107 2.24 6.10 15.07
C ILE A 107 3.37 6.87 14.39
N ASN A 108 4.20 7.57 15.17
CA ASN A 108 5.33 8.35 14.67
C ASN A 108 6.50 7.46 14.20
N GLU A 109 6.55 6.20 14.63
CA GLU A 109 7.55 5.23 14.17
C GLU A 109 7.08 4.49 12.91
N LEU A 110 5.77 4.34 12.72
CA LEU A 110 5.20 3.66 11.55
C LEU A 110 5.13 4.54 10.30
N LEU A 111 4.83 5.83 10.48
CA LEU A 111 4.54 6.72 9.37
C LEU A 111 5.76 7.56 9.02
N LEU A 112 6.04 7.65 7.72
CA LEU A 112 7.02 8.58 7.21
C LEU A 112 6.54 10.01 7.47
N SER A 113 7.33 10.81 8.17
CA SER A 113 7.07 12.25 8.34
C SER A 113 7.75 13.08 7.25
N GLU A 114 7.31 14.34 7.09
CA GLU A 114 8.00 15.30 6.23
C GLU A 114 9.46 15.51 6.64
N ASP A 115 9.76 15.50 7.95
CA ASP A 115 11.13 15.67 8.45
C ASP A 115 12.01 14.46 8.13
N ASN A 116 11.46 13.24 8.18
CA ASN A 116 12.17 12.06 7.69
C ASN A 116 12.48 12.20 6.20
N LEU A 117 11.56 12.74 5.41
CA LEU A 117 11.78 12.92 3.97
C LEU A 117 12.85 13.97 3.67
N LYS A 118 12.90 15.06 4.44
CA LYS A 118 13.99 16.06 4.37
C LYS A 118 15.34 15.42 4.69
N GLU A 119 15.41 14.59 5.73
CA GLU A 119 16.64 13.87 6.08
C GLU A 119 17.04 12.87 4.98
N VAL A 120 16.10 12.13 4.38
CA VAL A 120 16.38 11.25 3.23
C VAL A 120 17.06 12.03 2.10
N ALA A 121 16.54 13.21 1.75
CA ALA A 121 17.10 14.07 0.71
C ALA A 121 18.48 14.63 1.08
N LYS A 122 18.66 15.08 2.33
CA LYS A 122 19.93 15.60 2.86
C LYS A 122 21.08 14.59 2.78
N HIS A 123 20.78 13.30 2.84
CA HIS A 123 21.76 12.22 2.66
C HIS A 123 22.05 11.88 1.18
N GLY A 124 21.67 12.74 0.23
CA GLY A 124 21.96 12.58 -1.19
C GLY A 124 21.02 11.62 -1.93
N ASN A 125 19.88 11.27 -1.35
CA ASN A 125 18.87 10.47 -2.04
C ASN A 125 17.92 11.35 -2.84
N LEU A 126 17.41 10.81 -3.95
CA LEU A 126 16.41 11.48 -4.76
C LEU A 126 15.01 11.09 -4.29
N VAL A 127 14.23 12.07 -3.89
CA VAL A 127 12.80 11.92 -3.60
C VAL A 127 12.04 12.22 -4.89
N GLY A 128 11.17 11.29 -5.28
CA GLY A 128 10.44 11.33 -6.55
C GLY A 128 8.94 11.19 -6.38
N LEU A 129 8.21 11.52 -7.45
CA LEU A 129 6.75 11.49 -7.47
C LEU A 129 6.20 10.07 -7.38
N HIS A 130 5.06 9.93 -6.71
CA HIS A 130 4.24 8.72 -6.73
C HIS A 130 2.75 9.04 -6.69
N SER A 131 2.34 10.14 -7.33
CA SER A 131 1.02 10.76 -7.27
C SER A 131 0.62 11.27 -5.88
N PHE A 132 -0.50 11.97 -5.78
CA PHE A 132 -0.94 12.55 -4.51
C PHE A 132 -1.69 11.54 -3.63
N ASN A 133 -2.57 10.72 -4.21
CA ASN A 133 -3.43 9.78 -3.48
C ASN A 133 -3.17 8.29 -3.83
N HIS A 134 -2.21 7.99 -4.70
CA HIS A 134 -1.94 6.63 -5.17
C HIS A 134 -3.18 5.94 -5.79
N PRO A 135 -3.82 6.52 -6.83
CA PRO A 135 -4.90 5.86 -7.52
C PRO A 135 -4.36 4.58 -8.19
N THR A 136 -5.06 3.46 -8.01
CA THR A 136 -4.61 2.16 -8.54
C THR A 136 -4.77 2.04 -10.05
N GLN A 137 -5.59 2.91 -10.66
CA GLN A 137 -5.89 2.96 -12.09
C GLN A 137 -5.76 4.40 -12.61
N MET A 138 -4.54 4.95 -12.63
CA MET A 138 -4.26 6.30 -13.11
C MET A 138 -4.77 6.55 -14.54
N SER A 139 -4.64 5.58 -15.43
CA SER A 139 -5.04 5.64 -16.84
C SER A 139 -6.54 5.82 -17.06
N LYS A 140 -7.36 5.56 -16.03
CA LYS A 140 -8.83 5.70 -16.05
C LYS A 140 -9.30 7.06 -15.57
N LEU A 141 -8.43 7.84 -14.94
CA LEU A 141 -8.72 9.21 -14.54
C LEU A 141 -8.72 10.12 -15.78
N SER A 142 -9.54 11.17 -15.73
CA SER A 142 -9.47 12.26 -16.70
C SER A 142 -8.10 12.95 -16.66
N TYR A 143 -7.74 13.62 -17.76
CA TYR A 143 -6.50 14.41 -17.83
C TYR A 143 -6.36 15.38 -16.63
N GLU A 144 -7.44 16.08 -16.27
CA GLU A 144 -7.44 17.07 -15.18
C GLU A 144 -7.20 16.41 -13.82
N GLU A 145 -7.81 15.25 -13.57
CA GLU A 145 -7.58 14.48 -12.34
C GLU A 145 -6.14 13.96 -12.27
N GLN A 146 -5.59 13.43 -13.36
CA GLN A 146 -4.17 13.02 -13.42
C GLN A 146 -3.24 14.22 -13.19
N LEU A 147 -3.56 15.37 -13.79
CA LEU A 147 -2.79 16.59 -13.64
C LEU A 147 -2.76 17.04 -12.18
N HIS A 148 -3.90 17.03 -11.48
CA HIS A 148 -3.94 17.34 -10.06
C HIS A 148 -3.11 16.34 -9.24
N GLN A 149 -3.24 15.04 -9.50
CA GLN A 149 -2.48 14.00 -8.81
C GLN A 149 -0.97 14.23 -8.86
N TYR A 150 -0.43 14.60 -10.02
CA TYR A 150 1.01 14.83 -10.17
C TYR A 150 1.44 16.24 -9.78
N THR A 151 0.65 17.26 -10.07
CA THR A 151 1.00 18.66 -9.75
C THR A 151 1.00 18.90 -8.25
N ASP A 152 0.02 18.38 -7.52
CA ASP A 152 -0.06 18.53 -6.07
C ASP A 152 1.07 17.74 -5.37
N ASN A 153 1.38 16.54 -5.86
CA ASN A 153 2.50 15.76 -5.37
C ASN A 153 3.84 16.44 -5.66
N TYR A 154 4.04 16.97 -6.87
CA TYR A 154 5.23 17.71 -7.25
C TYR A 154 5.41 18.96 -6.38
N ASN A 155 4.38 19.79 -6.26
CA ASN A 155 4.44 21.01 -5.46
C ASN A 155 4.71 20.71 -3.99
N HIS A 156 4.12 19.65 -3.45
CA HIS A 156 4.37 19.23 -2.08
C HIS A 156 5.83 18.82 -1.87
N LEU A 157 6.32 17.86 -2.65
CA LEU A 157 7.69 17.35 -2.51
C LEU A 157 8.72 18.43 -2.80
N LYS A 158 8.49 19.28 -3.80
CA LYS A 158 9.40 20.38 -4.15
C LYS A 158 9.61 21.37 -3.01
N ARG A 159 8.56 21.66 -2.23
CA ARG A 159 8.68 22.51 -1.02
C ARG A 159 9.52 21.86 0.07
N LEU A 160 9.50 20.53 0.19
CA LEU A 160 10.18 19.79 1.26
C LEU A 160 11.65 19.52 0.93
N VAL A 161 11.94 19.07 -0.29
CA VAL A 161 13.24 18.50 -0.66
C VAL A 161 13.96 19.25 -1.77
N GLY A 162 13.37 20.32 -2.32
CA GLY A 162 13.93 21.07 -3.43
C GLY A 162 13.63 20.42 -4.78
N GLU A 163 14.64 20.15 -5.60
CA GLU A 163 14.41 19.65 -6.95
C GLU A 163 13.81 18.23 -6.97
N VAL A 164 12.77 18.03 -7.77
CA VAL A 164 12.11 16.72 -7.96
C VAL A 164 12.17 16.34 -9.44
N VAL A 165 13.01 15.37 -9.77
CA VAL A 165 13.32 14.99 -11.17
C VAL A 165 12.93 13.55 -11.53
N SER A 166 12.43 12.79 -10.56
CA SER A 166 12.16 11.35 -10.73
C SER A 166 10.73 10.97 -10.31
N MET A 167 10.23 9.85 -10.81
CA MET A 167 8.89 9.34 -10.45
C MET A 167 8.74 7.82 -10.59
N SER A 168 7.71 7.23 -10.01
CA SER A 168 7.25 5.90 -10.41
C SER A 168 5.73 5.81 -10.52
N HIS A 169 5.23 5.00 -11.46
CA HIS A 169 3.80 4.86 -11.72
C HIS A 169 3.10 4.05 -10.63
N PRO A 170 2.06 4.57 -9.95
CA PRO A 170 1.22 3.79 -9.04
C PRO A 170 0.71 2.52 -9.72
N CYS A 171 0.96 1.37 -9.11
CA CYS A 171 0.62 0.05 -9.64
C CYS A 171 1.15 -0.26 -11.07
N GLY A 172 2.01 0.59 -11.65
CA GLY A 172 2.43 0.49 -13.06
C GLY A 172 1.38 0.86 -14.09
N ASP A 173 0.29 1.53 -13.69
CA ASP A 173 -0.80 1.96 -14.56
C ASP A 173 -0.62 3.44 -14.98
N TYR A 174 -0.68 3.72 -16.28
CA TYR A 174 -0.52 5.05 -16.88
C TYR A 174 -1.01 5.06 -18.33
N ASN A 175 -1.20 6.25 -18.91
CA ASN A 175 -1.51 6.45 -20.33
C ASN A 175 -0.71 7.64 -20.92
N ASP A 176 -0.97 7.99 -22.18
CA ASP A 176 -0.25 9.08 -22.87
C ASP A 176 -0.45 10.44 -22.18
N ASP A 177 -1.63 10.69 -21.59
CA ASP A 177 -1.88 11.89 -20.78
C ASP A 177 -0.95 11.95 -19.58
N THR A 178 -0.77 10.82 -18.88
CA THR A 178 0.18 10.70 -17.77
C THR A 178 1.59 11.09 -18.22
N LEU A 179 2.05 10.53 -19.34
CA LEU A 179 3.40 10.77 -19.87
C LEU A 179 3.60 12.23 -20.27
N LYS A 180 2.58 12.84 -20.86
CA LYS A 180 2.58 14.27 -21.20
C LYS A 180 2.69 15.15 -19.96
N ILE A 181 1.87 14.91 -18.94
CA ILE A 181 1.90 15.66 -17.68
C ILE A 181 3.28 15.58 -17.03
N LEU A 182 3.88 14.40 -16.97
CA LEU A 182 5.24 14.21 -16.42
C LEU A 182 6.30 14.98 -17.23
N SER A 183 6.15 15.04 -18.56
CA SER A 183 7.00 15.84 -19.42
C SER A 183 6.86 17.33 -19.14
N ASP A 184 5.62 17.82 -19.03
CA ASP A 184 5.32 19.24 -18.80
C ASP A 184 5.78 19.71 -17.41
N LEU A 185 5.78 18.81 -16.41
CA LEU A 185 6.34 19.06 -15.08
C LEU A 185 7.88 19.03 -15.04
N GLY A 186 8.54 18.67 -16.15
CA GLY A 186 10.00 18.62 -16.25
C GLY A 186 10.62 17.39 -15.57
N ILE A 187 9.87 16.30 -15.38
CA ILE A 187 10.42 15.05 -14.85
C ILE A 187 11.43 14.46 -15.85
N GLN A 188 12.54 13.96 -15.33
CA GLN A 188 13.67 13.49 -16.14
C GLN A 188 13.70 11.97 -16.25
N ILE A 189 13.24 11.25 -15.22
CA ILE A 189 13.22 9.78 -15.22
C ILE A 189 12.01 9.21 -14.48
N GLY A 190 11.41 8.15 -15.03
CA GLY A 190 10.27 7.46 -14.46
C GLY A 190 10.40 5.95 -14.53
N PHE A 191 9.80 5.26 -13.56
CA PHE A 191 9.95 3.82 -13.41
C PHE A 191 8.60 3.08 -13.43
N ARG A 192 8.58 1.93 -14.12
CA ARG A 192 7.46 0.97 -14.13
C ARG A 192 7.48 0.08 -12.89
N SER A 193 6.44 -0.74 -12.72
CA SER A 193 6.32 -1.68 -11.60
C SER A 193 6.93 -3.06 -11.86
N SER A 194 7.29 -3.40 -13.10
CA SER A 194 7.74 -4.76 -13.46
C SER A 194 8.66 -4.81 -14.68
N LEU A 195 9.25 -6.00 -14.90
CA LEU A 195 10.02 -6.37 -16.09
C LEU A 195 9.15 -6.96 -17.23
N SER A 196 7.83 -6.81 -17.19
CA SER A 196 6.93 -7.34 -18.23
C SER A 196 7.27 -6.79 -19.63
N THR A 197 7.84 -5.60 -19.68
CA THR A 197 8.51 -5.03 -20.85
C THR A 197 9.91 -4.63 -20.41
N THR A 198 10.93 -5.19 -21.03
CA THR A 198 12.34 -4.89 -20.69
C THR A 198 12.91 -3.75 -21.51
N GLU A 199 12.27 -3.39 -22.62
CA GLU A 199 12.66 -2.26 -23.45
C GLU A 199 12.24 -0.92 -22.82
N VAL A 200 13.18 0.02 -22.76
CA VAL A 200 12.92 1.39 -22.31
C VAL A 200 12.31 2.18 -23.47
N LYS A 201 10.98 2.26 -23.49
CA LYS A 201 10.23 2.99 -24.54
C LYS A 201 10.36 4.51 -24.45
N SER A 202 10.50 5.02 -23.23
CA SER A 202 10.70 6.43 -22.96
C SER A 202 11.42 6.63 -21.63
N ARG A 203 11.87 7.86 -21.35
CA ARG A 203 12.50 8.21 -20.06
C ARG A 203 11.59 7.99 -18.85
N PHE A 204 10.28 7.84 -19.04
CA PHE A 204 9.30 7.62 -17.98
C PHE A 204 8.93 6.14 -17.77
N GLU A 205 9.55 5.24 -18.53
CA GLU A 205 9.14 3.84 -18.63
C GLU A 205 10.31 2.88 -18.35
N VAL A 206 11.23 3.27 -17.45
CA VAL A 206 12.35 2.41 -17.05
C VAL A 206 11.81 1.20 -16.27
N PRO A 207 12.10 -0.04 -16.70
CA PRO A 207 11.57 -1.24 -16.05
C PRO A 207 12.26 -1.50 -14.70
N ARG A 208 11.55 -2.15 -13.76
CA ARG A 208 12.07 -2.55 -12.45
C ARG A 208 11.75 -4.01 -12.16
N ASP A 209 12.67 -4.71 -11.49
CA ASP A 209 12.42 -6.08 -11.00
C ASP A 209 11.89 -6.02 -9.56
N ASP A 210 11.02 -6.97 -9.23
CA ASP A 210 10.51 -7.10 -7.86
C ASP A 210 11.59 -7.69 -6.95
N HIS A 211 11.78 -7.09 -5.78
CA HIS A 211 12.73 -7.55 -4.78
C HIS A 211 12.54 -9.02 -4.37
N ALA A 212 11.33 -9.57 -4.41
CA ALA A 212 11.07 -10.98 -4.14
C ALA A 212 11.72 -11.90 -5.18
N ASN A 213 11.73 -11.49 -6.45
CA ASN A 213 12.42 -12.22 -7.52
C ASN A 213 13.93 -12.18 -7.29
N ILE A 214 14.46 -11.01 -6.94
CA ILE A 214 15.89 -10.83 -6.66
C ILE A 214 16.32 -11.70 -5.48
N LEU A 215 15.58 -11.67 -4.37
CA LEU A 215 15.86 -12.48 -3.19
C LEU A 215 15.86 -13.98 -3.51
N THR A 216 14.92 -14.43 -4.35
CA THR A 216 14.88 -15.83 -4.81
C THR A 216 16.12 -16.21 -5.61
N ARG A 217 16.62 -15.31 -6.47
CA ARG A 217 17.85 -15.53 -7.23
C ARG A 217 19.10 -15.49 -6.35
N MET A 218 19.12 -14.66 -5.31
CA MET A 218 20.23 -14.57 -4.34
C MET A 218 20.36 -15.81 -3.44
N LYS A 219 19.28 -16.58 -3.26
CA LYS A 219 19.27 -17.83 -2.49
C LYS A 219 19.74 -19.05 -3.30
N ARG A 220 20.07 -18.87 -4.58
CA ARG A 220 20.66 -19.91 -5.44
C ARG A 220 22.17 -19.80 -5.42
#